data_AF-A0A2V7I0N3-F1
#
_entry.id   AF-A0A2V7I0N3-F1
#
_cell.length_a   1.000
_cell.length_b   1.000
_cell.length_c   1.000
_cell.angle_alpha   90.00
_cell.angle_beta   90.00
_cell.angle_gamma   90.00
#
_symmetry.space_group_name_H-M   'P 1'
#
loop_
_entity.id
_entity.type
_entity.pdbx_description
1 polymer ?
#
loop_
_entity_poly.entity_id
_entity_poly.type
_entity_poly.pdbx_seq_one_letter_code
_entity_poly.pdbx_strand_id
1 'polypeptide(L)' 'LLEVISEDFVRTARAKGLREGVVVMRHALPNALLPVITISGVLLGFVLGGSVAVEQAFGVPGLGRALVIAVIERDIIVVQ' A
#
# COMPACT_ATOMS: atom_id res chain seq x y z
N LEU A 1 -4.04 -12.14 -9.08
CA LEU A 1 -4.98 -13.26 -8.80
C LEU A 1 -5.07 -14.22 -9.98
N LEU A 2 -5.36 -13.75 -11.20
CA LEU A 2 -5.47 -14.62 -12.39
C LEU A 2 -4.18 -15.41 -12.67
N GLU A 3 -3.02 -14.77 -12.53
CA GLU A 3 -1.71 -15.42 -12.64
C GLU A 3 -1.55 -16.51 -11.56
N VAL A 4 -1.79 -16.16 -10.29
CA VAL A 4 -1.67 -17.08 -9.15
C VAL A 4 -2.63 -18.27 -9.22
N ILE A 5 -3.85 -18.08 -9.74
CA ILE A 5 -4.83 -19.17 -9.92
C ILE A 5 -4.34 -20.22 -10.93
N SER A 6 -3.47 -19.82 -11.86
CA SER A 6 -2.89 -20.70 -12.88
C SER A 6 -1.66 -21.46 -12.38
N GLU A 7 -1.20 -21.21 -11.15
CA GLU A 7 -0.03 -21.87 -10.59
C GLU A 7 -0.30 -23.31 -10.13
N ASP A 8 0.74 -24.14 -10.17
CA ASP A 8 0.66 -25.58 -9.91
C ASP A 8 0.22 -25.91 -8.48
N PHE A 9 0.54 -25.05 -7.50
CA PHE A 9 0.10 -25.25 -6.11
C PHE A 9 -1.43 -25.09 -5.97
N VAL A 10 -2.05 -24.19 -6.76
CA VAL A 10 -3.51 -24.01 -6.82
C VAL A 10 -4.15 -25.19 -7.55
N ARG A 11 -3.53 -25.67 -8.64
CA ARG A 11 -3.99 -26.85 -9.37
C ARG A 11 -3.94 -28.11 -8.50
N THR A 12 -2.90 -28.26 -7.70
CA THR A 12 -2.76 -29.36 -6.73
C THR A 12 -3.82 -29.26 -5.63
N ALA A 13 -4.12 -28.05 -5.13
CA ALA A 13 -5.19 -27.84 -4.16
C ALA A 13 -6.57 -28.24 -4.71
N ARG A 14 -6.85 -27.94 -5.98
CA ARG A 14 -8.07 -28.43 -6.68
C ARG A 14 -8.07 -29.94 -6.84
N ALA A 15 -6.95 -30.54 -7.24
CA ALA A 15 -6.84 -32.00 -7.41
C ALA A 15 -7.03 -32.78 -6.10
N LYS A 16 -6.73 -32.15 -4.95
CA LYS A 16 -7.03 -32.69 -3.61
C LYS A 16 -8.51 -32.64 -3.22
N GLY A 17 -9.40 -32.11 -4.07
CA GLY A 17 -10.85 -32.04 -3.82
C GLY A 17 -11.27 -30.90 -2.89
N LEU A 18 -10.42 -29.90 -2.67
CA LEU A 18 -10.78 -28.73 -1.86
C LEU A 18 -11.86 -27.90 -2.58
N ARG A 19 -12.85 -27.41 -1.83
CA ARG A 19 -13.87 -26.47 -2.32
C ARG A 19 -13.19 -25.23 -2.89
N GLU A 20 -13.71 -24.71 -4.01
CA GLU A 20 -13.11 -23.57 -4.72
C GLU A 20 -12.96 -22.32 -3.84
N GLY A 21 -13.92 -22.06 -2.95
CA GLY A 21 -13.79 -20.98 -1.96
C GLY A 21 -12.58 -21.14 -1.02
N VAL A 22 -12.24 -22.36 -0.61
CA VAL A 22 -11.07 -22.65 0.23
C VAL A 22 -9.78 -22.50 -0.56
N VAL A 23 -9.78 -22.92 -1.83
CA VAL A 23 -8.64 -22.73 -2.73
C VAL A 23 -8.35 -21.24 -2.93
N VAL A 24 -9.38 -20.43 -3.21
CA VAL A 24 -9.19 -18.99 -3.42
C VAL A 24 -8.77 -18.30 -2.12
N MET A 25 -9.48 -18.49 -1.01
CA MET A 25 -9.21 -17.76 0.24
C MET A 25 -7.90 -18.16 0.91
N ARG A 26 -7.54 -19.45 0.89
CA ARG A 26 -6.36 -19.95 1.63
C ARG A 26 -5.11 -20.08 0.78
N HIS A 27 -5.25 -20.26 -0.53
CA HIS A 27 -4.10 -20.53 -1.43
C HIS A 27 -3.87 -19.39 -2.40
N ALA A 28 -4.88 -18.95 -3.17
CA ALA A 28 -4.66 -17.94 -4.20
C ALA A 28 -4.58 -16.50 -3.64
N LEU A 29 -5.43 -16.15 -2.67
CA LEU A 29 -5.55 -14.78 -2.16
C LEU A 29 -4.29 -14.30 -1.42
N PRO A 30 -3.70 -15.03 -0.46
CA PRO A 30 -2.52 -14.55 0.26
C PRO A 30 -1.31 -14.33 -0.67
N ASN A 31 -1.14 -15.23 -1.65
CA ASN A 31 -0.05 -15.15 -2.62
C ASN A 31 -0.28 -14.03 -3.66
N ALA A 32 -1.53 -13.78 -4.05
CA ALA A 32 -1.88 -12.66 -4.93
C ALA A 32 -1.82 -11.29 -4.25
N LEU A 33 -1.92 -11.22 -2.92
CA LEU A 33 -1.89 -9.97 -2.16
C LEU A 33 -0.48 -9.42 -1.92
N LEU A 34 0.55 -10.27 -1.95
CA LEU A 34 1.94 -9.86 -1.73
C LEU A 34 2.38 -8.68 -2.63
N PRO A 35 2.20 -8.72 -3.96
CA PRO A 35 2.53 -7.58 -4.83
C PRO A 35 1.59 -6.39 -4.61
N VAL A 36 0.31 -6.65 -4.31
CA VAL A 36 -0.70 -5.60 -4.10
C VAL A 36 -0.32 -4.74 -2.90
N ILE A 37 0.02 -5.35 -1.77
CA ILE A 37 0.40 -4.63 -0.55
C ILE A 37 1.68 -3.82 -0.79
N THR A 38 2.65 -4.39 -1.50
CA THR A 38 3.94 -3.74 -1.78
C THR A 38 3.73 -2.47 -2.62
N ILE A 39 2.99 -2.58 -3.73
CA ILE A 39 2.70 -1.44 -4.60
C ILE A 39 1.80 -0.42 -3.89
N SER A 40 0.83 -0.90 -3.11
CA SER A 40 -0.06 -0.01 -2.34
C SER A 40 0.71 0.82 -1.32
N GLY A 41 1.71 0.24 -0.63
CA GLY A 41 2.55 0.99 0.29
C GLY A 41 3.33 2.12 -0.40
N VAL A 42 3.89 1.84 -1.58
CA VAL A 42 4.58 2.85 -2.40
C VAL A 42 3.62 3.96 -2.85
N LEU A 43 2.45 3.59 -3.36
CA LEU A 43 1.41 4.55 -3.77
C LEU A 43 0.92 5.41 -2.61
N LEU A 44 0.79 4.83 -1.42
CA LEU A 44 0.38 5.55 -0.23
C LEU A 44 1.44 6.58 0.16
N GLY A 45 2.73 6.24 0.08
CA GLY A 45 3.83 7.20 0.22
C GLY A 45 3.76 8.35 -0.79
N PHE A 46 3.45 8.05 -2.06
CA PHE A 46 3.25 9.09 -3.08
C PHE A 46 2.06 10.00 -2.78
N VAL A 47 0.94 9.46 -2.34
CA VAL A 47 -0.25 10.25 -1.97
C VAL A 47 0.07 11.15 -0.79
N LEU A 48 0.75 10.64 0.24
CA LEU A 48 1.18 11.45 1.37
C LEU A 48 2.18 12.55 0.95
N GLY A 49 3.17 12.23 0.11
CA GLY A 49 4.11 13.23 -0.41
C GLY A 49 3.44 14.30 -1.28
N GLY A 50 2.51 13.89 -2.14
CA GLY A 50 1.71 14.79 -2.97
C GLY A 50 0.70 15.63 -2.18
N SER A 51 0.22 15.11 -1.04
CA SER A 51 -0.72 15.84 -0.18
C SER A 51 -0.15 17.17 0.31
N VAL A 52 1.17 17.26 0.52
CA VAL A 52 1.85 18.50 0.91
C VAL A 52 1.64 19.59 -0.13
N ALA A 53 1.76 19.27 -1.42
CA ALA A 53 1.53 20.24 -2.49
C ALA A 53 0.06 20.73 -2.52
N VAL A 54 -0.88 19.84 -2.22
CA VAL A 54 -2.31 20.17 -2.11
C VAL A 54 -2.58 21.06 -0.89
N GLU A 55 -2.00 20.73 0.26
CA GLU A 55 -2.08 21.54 1.50
C GLU A 55 -1.57 22.97 1.26
N GLN A 56 -0.45 23.11 0.56
CA GLN A 56 0.13 24.42 0.22
C GLN A 56 -0.73 25.18 -0.80
N ALA A 57 -1.23 24.51 -1.84
CA ALA A 57 -2.00 25.15 -2.90
C ALA A 57 -3.37 25.67 -2.41
N PHE A 58 -4.05 24.92 -1.55
CA PHE A 58 -5.38 25.27 -1.03
C PHE A 58 -5.35 25.94 0.35
N GLY A 59 -4.16 26.15 0.93
CA GLY A 59 -4.00 26.77 2.25
C GLY A 59 -4.63 25.95 3.39
N VAL A 60 -4.90 24.66 3.17
CA VAL A 60 -5.49 23.76 4.17
C VAL A 60 -4.42 23.46 5.24
N PRO A 61 -4.74 23.58 6.54
CA PRO A 61 -3.81 23.22 7.59
C PRO A 61 -3.61 21.69 7.61
N GLY A 62 -2.38 21.24 7.42
CA GLY A 62 -2.00 19.84 7.44
C GLY A 62 -0.59 19.62 7.95
N LEU A 63 -0.28 18.36 8.26
CA LEU A 63 1.00 17.95 8.86
C LEU A 63 2.16 18.17 7.89
N GLY A 64 1.95 17.99 6.59
CA GLY A 64 2.97 18.20 5.56
C GLY A 64 3.41 19.64 5.48
N ARG A 65 2.45 20.56 5.45
CA ARG A 65 2.67 22.01 5.48
C ARG A 65 3.40 22.46 6.75
N ALA A 66 3.03 21.94 7.92
CA ALA A 66 3.71 22.25 9.17
C ALA A 66 5.20 21.83 9.16
N LEU A 67 5.51 20.64 8.63
CA LEU A 67 6.90 20.18 8.47
C LEU A 67 7.70 21.07 7.49
N VAL A 68 7.08 21.48 6.37
CA VAL A 68 7.74 22.37 5.39
C VAL A 68 8.04 23.74 6.01
N ILE A 69 7.12 24.32 6.77
CA ILE A 69 7.34 25.60 7.46
C ILE A 69 8.47 25.48 8.48
N ALA A 70 8.47 24.43 9.31
CA ALA A 70 9.53 24.19 10.30
C ALA A 70 10.94 24.06 9.67
N VAL A 71 11.03 23.44 8.49
CA VAL A 71 12.30 23.34 7.72
C VAL A 71 12.73 24.71 7.18
N ILE A 72 11.80 25.53 6.68
CA ILE A 72 12.08 26.85 6.10
C ILE A 72 12.49 27.86 7.18
N GLU A 73 11.82 27.82 8.34
CA GLU A 73 12.10 28.71 9.49
C GLU A 73 13.38 28.32 10.25
N ARG A 74 14.07 27.24 9.84
CA ARG A 74 15.26 26.68 10.50
C ARG A 74 15.02 26.35 11.99
N ASP A 75 13.80 26.00 12.37
CA ASP A 75 13.48 25.54 13.72
C ASP A 75 13.90 24.07 13.89
N ILE A 76 15.21 23.86 14.03
CA ILE A 76 15.88 22.57 14.25
C ILE A 76 15.54 21.94 15.62
N ILE A 77 14.71 22.59 16.44
CA ILE A 77 14.39 22.17 17.81
C ILE A 77 13.18 21.20 17.85
N VAL A 78 12.37 21.10 16.79
CA VAL A 78 11.23 20.16 16.73
C VAL A 78 11.62 18.76 16.22
N VAL A 79 12.89 18.58 15.80
CA VAL A 79 13.40 17.35 15.15
C VAL A 79 14.18 16.44 16.13
N GLN A 80 14.03 16.62 17.44
CA GLN A 80 14.53 15.66 18.45
C GLN A 80 13.41 15.05 19.27
#